data_AF-A0A381N255-F1
#
_entry.id   AF-A0A381N255-F1
#
_cell.length_a   1.000
_cell.length_b   1.000
_cell.length_c   1.000
_cell.angle_alpha   90.00
_cell.angle_beta   90.00
_cell.angle_gamma   90.00
#
_symmetry.space_group_name_H-M   'P 1'
#
loop_
_entity.id
_entity.type
_entity.pdbx_description
1 polymer ?
#
loop_
_entity_poly.entity_id
_entity_poly.type
_entity_poly.pdbx_seq_one_letter_code
_entity_poly.pdbx_strand_id
1 'polypeptide(L)'
;MLNYSSDSALALSDQMQVIAWNHKAEELTGYSAAEVIGRQCWDVLGAILNHGEPLCAPNCKIFDCLRTQIPFAVNACRIRHKKRNWISVNISSLVIPPQDQSPHADSVVAVVFFRSDQAANLQVSKHETLRVFTLGHFGLAVGDRGIGIECWKRKQALTLLKCLVAQLGRPVDREWLLDCLWPDIDEKRGWGRLKVAIAYLRRELRANGIRSEVVKTVGNAYLLRRDAVWVDADVFEHLINSGKELQEKGQWSDAVRRYDEAQCLYRGDYLEEEPFSDWCAAERERLHEIYLEMLARLAECHAELNQYARAIEICRKALAFDSGREDMHCVLMKYLVKRGQSTLALDQYRRCRRTLLREFGVEPLPDTQRLYQKILDQRKHIPASDKQYRGYSTPVHAKSATR
;
A
#
# COMPACT_ATOMS: atom_id res chain seq x y z
N MET A 1 4.89 -9.00 10.26
CA MET A 1 4.80 -7.73 9.53
C MET A 1 6.13 -7.01 9.38
N LEU A 2 7.01 -6.96 10.40
CA LEU A 2 8.23 -6.14 10.37
C LEU A 2 9.37 -6.60 9.43
N ASN A 3 9.52 -7.90 9.19
CA ASN A 3 10.63 -8.45 8.39
C ASN A 3 10.55 -8.14 6.88
N TYR A 4 9.48 -7.47 6.43
CA TYR A 4 9.24 -7.14 5.02
C TYR A 4 9.22 -5.63 4.75
N SER A 5 9.48 -4.80 5.77
CA SER A 5 9.60 -3.35 5.57
C SER A 5 10.94 -3.02 4.91
N SER A 6 10.91 -2.18 3.87
CA SER A 6 12.10 -1.61 3.22
C SER A 6 12.82 -0.57 4.09
N ASP A 7 12.19 -0.13 5.17
CA ASP A 7 12.74 0.79 6.16
C ASP A 7 13.32 0.07 7.36
N SER A 8 14.23 0.73 8.09
CA SER A 8 14.58 0.25 9.42
C SER A 8 13.39 0.42 10.34
N ALA A 9 12.98 -0.65 11.01
CA ALA A 9 11.76 -0.66 11.79
C ALA A 9 11.87 -1.53 13.04
N LEU A 10 11.14 -1.12 14.08
CA LEU A 10 10.99 -1.86 15.33
C LEU A 10 9.52 -1.90 15.76
N ALA A 11 9.11 -2.95 16.48
CA ALA A 11 7.82 -3.01 17.18
C ALA A 11 8.01 -2.79 18.67
N LEU A 12 7.03 -2.13 19.29
CA LEU A 12 7.01 -1.85 20.72
C LEU A 12 5.83 -2.53 21.42
N SER A 13 6.09 -2.99 22.65
CA SER A 13 5.05 -3.35 23.62
C SER A 13 4.40 -2.12 24.22
N ASP A 14 3.31 -2.32 24.96
CA ASP A 14 2.67 -1.30 25.80
C ASP A 14 3.63 -0.69 26.85
N GLN A 15 4.63 -1.47 27.28
CA GLN A 15 5.72 -1.06 28.16
C GLN A 15 6.94 -0.49 27.42
N MET A 16 6.83 -0.22 26.12
CA MET A 16 7.89 0.33 25.26
C MET A 16 9.16 -0.53 25.12
N GLN A 17 9.02 -1.83 25.35
CA GLN A 17 10.08 -2.80 25.05
C GLN A 17 10.07 -3.15 23.57
N VAL A 18 11.26 -3.33 22.99
CA VAL A 18 11.40 -3.79 21.60
C VAL A 18 10.96 -5.24 21.51
N ILE A 19 9.87 -5.51 20.79
CA ILE A 19 9.37 -6.88 20.57
C ILE A 19 9.93 -7.46 19.26
N ALA A 20 10.14 -6.61 18.25
CA ALA A 20 10.73 -7.04 16.99
C ALA A 20 11.61 -5.95 16.39
N TRP A 21 12.60 -6.39 15.62
CA TRP A 21 13.67 -5.58 15.05
C TRP A 21 14.03 -6.17 13.69
N ASN A 22 13.91 -5.39 12.61
CA ASN A 22 14.12 -5.92 11.27
C ASN A 22 15.57 -5.78 10.79
N HIS A 23 15.93 -6.51 9.72
CA HIS A 23 17.30 -6.54 9.23
C HIS A 23 17.82 -5.14 8.83
N LYS A 24 16.98 -4.26 8.29
CA LYS A 24 17.37 -2.88 7.97
C LYS A 24 17.74 -2.07 9.20
N ALA A 25 17.04 -2.28 10.31
CA ALA A 25 17.40 -1.71 11.60
C ALA A 25 18.74 -2.25 12.13
N GLU A 26 19.07 -3.51 11.86
CA GLU A 26 20.39 -4.06 12.16
C GLU A 26 21.50 -3.43 11.32
N GLU A 27 21.30 -3.30 10.01
CA GLU A 27 22.25 -2.65 9.09
C GLU A 27 22.50 -1.20 9.49
N LEU A 28 21.42 -0.47 9.82
CA LEU A 28 21.50 0.96 10.11
C LEU A 28 22.13 1.23 11.48
N THR A 29 21.79 0.47 12.52
CA THR A 29 22.22 0.78 13.91
C THR A 29 23.40 -0.06 14.38
N GLY A 30 23.71 -1.16 13.69
CA GLY A 30 24.70 -2.15 14.08
C GLY A 30 24.27 -3.08 15.22
N TYR A 31 23.07 -2.90 15.80
CA TYR A 31 22.52 -3.80 16.82
C TYR A 31 21.75 -4.94 16.17
N SER A 32 22.04 -6.17 16.58
CA SER A 32 21.26 -7.35 16.16
C SER A 32 19.95 -7.45 16.94
N ALA A 33 18.94 -8.12 16.37
CA ALA A 33 17.65 -8.35 17.03
C ALA A 33 17.81 -9.00 18.41
N ALA A 34 18.71 -9.98 18.55
CA ALA A 34 18.99 -10.65 19.82
C ALA A 34 19.53 -9.72 20.92
N GLU A 35 20.16 -8.59 20.56
CA GLU A 35 20.73 -7.63 21.50
C GLU A 35 19.74 -6.56 21.97
N VAL A 36 18.62 -6.41 21.26
CA VAL A 36 17.66 -5.31 21.47
C VAL A 36 16.28 -5.79 21.88
N ILE A 37 15.86 -6.99 21.48
CA ILE A 37 14.57 -7.55 21.89
C ILE A 37 14.50 -7.65 23.42
N GLY A 38 13.39 -7.19 24.00
CA GLY A 38 13.14 -7.12 25.45
C GLY A 38 13.74 -5.90 26.15
N ARG A 39 14.59 -5.11 25.47
CA ARG A 39 15.13 -3.87 26.02
C ARG A 39 14.20 -2.70 25.77
N GLN A 40 14.35 -1.67 26.61
CA GLN A 40 13.61 -0.43 26.46
C GLN A 40 14.06 0.33 25.21
N CYS A 41 13.10 0.83 24.43
CA CYS A 41 13.39 1.44 23.14
C CYS A 41 14.25 2.71 23.26
N TRP A 42 14.16 3.44 24.37
CA TRP A 42 14.98 4.62 24.62
C TRP A 42 16.44 4.28 24.93
N ASP A 43 16.73 3.09 25.48
CA ASP A 43 18.10 2.63 25.70
C ASP A 43 18.76 2.12 24.43
N VAL A 44 17.94 1.69 23.46
CA VAL A 44 18.38 1.18 22.15
C VAL A 44 18.59 2.33 21.17
N LEU A 45 17.56 3.14 20.91
CA LEU A 45 17.65 4.23 19.94
C LEU A 45 18.39 5.46 20.48
N GLY A 46 18.17 5.79 21.76
CA GLY A 46 18.78 6.95 22.41
C GLY A 46 18.65 8.25 21.61
N ALA A 47 17.51 8.44 20.94
CA ALA A 47 17.37 9.52 19.97
C ALA A 47 17.48 10.90 20.63
N ILE A 48 18.20 11.81 19.98
CA ILE A 48 18.30 13.22 20.36
C ILE A 48 17.88 14.11 19.18
N LEU A 49 17.22 15.21 19.46
CA LEU A 49 16.94 16.24 18.46
C LEU A 49 18.25 16.93 18.04
N ASN A 50 18.25 17.57 16.87
CA ASN A 50 19.47 18.19 16.35
C ASN A 50 20.04 19.30 17.24
N HIS A 51 19.18 19.99 18.01
CA HIS A 51 19.58 20.97 19.03
C HIS A 51 20.02 20.36 20.37
N GLY A 52 20.11 19.02 20.46
CA GLY A 52 20.70 18.31 21.60
C GLY A 52 19.73 17.89 22.71
N GLU A 53 18.44 18.21 22.59
CA GLU A 53 17.44 17.74 23.57
C GLU A 53 17.12 16.24 23.36
N PRO A 54 16.94 15.48 24.45
CA PRO A 54 16.62 14.06 24.35
C PRO A 54 15.20 13.87 23.79
N LEU A 55 15.11 13.10 22.70
CA LEU A 55 13.84 12.67 22.10
C LEU A 55 13.37 11.33 22.70
N CYS A 56 14.31 10.45 23.05
CA CYS A 56 14.05 9.19 23.74
C CYS A 56 14.34 9.34 25.24
N ALA A 57 13.33 9.09 26.08
CA ALA A 57 13.41 9.06 27.54
C ALA A 57 12.24 8.21 28.06
N PRO A 58 12.27 7.74 29.33
CA PRO A 58 11.19 6.95 29.92
C PRO A 58 9.79 7.58 29.81
N ASN A 59 9.71 8.92 29.80
CA ASN A 59 8.46 9.69 29.64
C ASN A 59 8.52 10.61 28.41
N CYS A 60 9.03 10.14 27.27
CA CYS A 60 9.16 11.00 26.10
C CYS A 60 7.79 11.31 25.45
N LYS A 61 7.71 12.43 24.73
CA LYS A 61 6.49 12.80 23.98
C LYS A 61 6.05 11.74 22.97
N ILE A 62 6.98 10.92 22.47
CA ILE A 62 6.66 9.78 21.60
C ILE A 62 5.80 8.77 22.37
N PHE A 63 6.18 8.45 23.60
CA PHE A 63 5.43 7.55 24.46
C PHE A 63 4.01 8.04 24.72
N ASP A 64 3.84 9.33 25.01
CA ASP A 64 2.51 9.95 25.17
C ASP A 64 1.67 9.90 23.89
N CYS A 65 2.28 10.19 22.73
CA CYS A 65 1.62 10.09 21.42
C CYS A 65 1.16 8.66 21.13
N LEU A 66 1.99 7.66 21.38
CA LEU A 66 1.64 6.26 21.15
C LEU A 66 0.50 5.79 22.07
N ARG A 67 0.52 6.17 23.35
CA ARG A 67 -0.56 5.83 24.30
C ARG A 67 -1.89 6.52 23.96
N THR A 68 -1.81 7.73 23.41
CA THR A 68 -2.98 8.52 22.98
C THR A 68 -3.47 8.16 21.58
N GLN A 69 -2.88 7.14 20.93
CA GLN A 69 -3.23 6.70 19.57
C GLN A 69 -2.96 7.77 18.49
N ILE A 70 -1.99 8.64 18.73
CA ILE A 70 -1.58 9.70 17.80
C ILE A 70 -0.23 9.30 17.19
N PRO A 71 -0.15 9.13 15.85
CA PRO A 71 1.11 8.90 15.17
C PRO A 71 2.12 10.04 15.41
N PHE A 72 3.38 9.68 15.61
CA PHE A 72 4.47 10.62 15.87
C PHE A 72 5.46 10.61 14.70
N ALA A 73 6.02 11.77 14.35
CA ALA A 73 7.11 11.87 13.38
C ALA A 73 8.08 13.02 13.70
N VAL A 74 9.39 12.75 13.57
CA VAL A 74 10.48 13.72 13.66
C VAL A 74 11.42 13.53 12.49
N ASN A 75 11.61 14.60 11.72
CA ASN A 75 12.30 14.57 10.43
C ASN A 75 13.77 14.98 10.53
N ALA A 76 14.32 15.07 11.74
CA ALA A 76 15.70 15.45 11.98
C ALA A 76 16.11 15.13 13.44
N CYS A 77 16.46 13.87 13.68
CA CYS A 77 17.04 13.47 14.96
C CYS A 77 18.26 12.59 14.72
N ARG A 78 19.03 12.36 15.78
CA ARG A 78 20.19 11.51 15.74
C ARG A 78 19.95 10.32 16.66
N ILE A 79 20.12 9.11 16.13
CA ILE A 79 20.09 7.88 16.92
C ILE A 79 21.51 7.35 17.12
N ARG A 80 21.69 6.55 18.16
CA ARG A 80 23.01 6.02 18.52
C ARG A 80 23.29 4.71 17.78
N HIS A 81 24.39 4.67 17.05
CA HIS A 81 24.92 3.44 16.48
C HIS A 81 25.68 2.64 17.55
N LYS A 82 25.74 1.31 17.41
CA LYS A 82 26.45 0.40 18.33
C LYS A 82 27.92 0.78 18.56
N LYS A 83 28.60 1.31 17.54
CA LYS A 83 29.99 1.82 17.61
C LYS A 83 30.11 3.22 18.24
N ARG A 84 29.06 3.72 18.91
CA ARG A 84 28.97 5.01 19.62
C ARG A 84 29.04 6.28 18.75
N ASN A 85 28.94 6.15 17.43
CA ASN A 85 28.71 7.28 16.53
C ASN A 85 27.20 7.61 16.43
N TRP A 86 26.91 8.86 16.05
CA TRP A 86 25.53 9.33 15.82
C TRP A 86 25.14 9.17 14.35
N ILE A 87 23.90 8.77 14.10
CA ILE A 87 23.33 8.64 12.76
C ILE A 87 22.15 9.57 12.64
N SER A 88 22.17 10.45 11.65
CA SER A 88 21.03 11.30 11.31
C SER A 88 19.93 10.45 10.69
N VAL A 89 18.76 10.45 11.33
CA VAL A 89 17.59 9.71 10.90
C VAL A 89 16.31 10.51 11.08
N ASN A 90 15.31 10.12 10.30
CA ASN A 90 13.92 10.54 10.51
C ASN A 90 13.21 9.40 11.23
N ILE A 91 12.52 9.67 12.34
CA ILE A 91 11.73 8.69 13.09
C ILE A 91 10.25 8.95 12.81
N SER A 92 9.49 7.92 12.45
CA SER A 92 8.02 7.98 12.39
C SER A 92 7.41 6.76 13.05
N SER A 93 6.16 6.85 13.50
CA SER A 93 5.47 5.72 14.14
C SER A 93 4.08 5.49 13.57
N LEU A 94 3.70 4.23 13.47
CA LEU A 94 2.32 3.79 13.30
C LEU A 94 1.83 3.20 14.62
N VAL A 95 0.66 3.64 15.08
CA VAL A 95 -0.01 3.05 16.26
C VAL A 95 -0.96 1.97 15.79
N ILE A 96 -0.93 0.81 16.44
CA ILE A 96 -1.89 -0.27 16.17
C ILE A 96 -3.14 0.00 17.00
N PRO A 97 -4.33 0.14 16.39
CA PRO A 97 -5.58 0.37 17.12
C PRO A 97 -5.88 -0.76 18.11
N PRO A 98 -6.50 -0.49 19.29
CA PRO A 98 -6.76 -1.52 20.30
C PRO A 98 -7.54 -2.74 19.80
N GLN A 99 -8.42 -2.55 18.81
CA GLN A 99 -9.20 -3.62 18.17
C GLN A 99 -8.36 -4.61 17.35
N ASP A 100 -7.16 -4.20 16.92
CA ASP A 100 -6.23 -4.99 16.11
C ASP A 100 -5.04 -5.50 16.95
N GLN A 101 -5.02 -5.21 18.26
CA GLN A 101 -4.00 -5.67 19.20
C GLN A 101 -4.32 -7.09 19.68
N SER A 102 -3.29 -7.92 19.81
CA SER A 102 -3.42 -9.25 20.40
C SER A 102 -3.66 -9.14 21.91
N PRO A 103 -4.56 -9.93 22.53
CA PRO A 103 -4.90 -9.82 23.95
C PRO A 103 -3.83 -10.32 24.94
N HIS A 104 -2.59 -10.51 24.51
CA HIS A 104 -1.48 -11.02 25.32
C HIS A 104 -0.55 -9.88 25.80
N ALA A 105 0.20 -10.12 26.88
CA ALA A 105 1.09 -9.14 27.52
C ALA A 105 2.21 -8.58 26.61
N ASP A 106 2.49 -9.25 25.47
CA ASP A 106 3.44 -8.80 24.46
C ASP A 106 2.74 -8.22 23.22
N SER A 107 1.58 -7.58 23.41
CA SER A 107 0.83 -6.96 22.33
C SER A 107 1.65 -5.84 21.70
N VAL A 108 1.87 -5.92 20.38
CA VAL A 108 2.49 -4.81 19.64
C VAL A 108 1.50 -3.64 19.63
N VAL A 109 1.87 -2.54 20.26
CA VAL A 109 1.04 -1.32 20.30
C VAL A 109 1.49 -0.30 19.26
N ALA A 110 2.74 -0.37 18.82
CA ALA A 110 3.30 0.57 17.87
C ALA A 110 4.42 -0.04 17.03
N VAL A 111 4.55 0.46 15.81
CA VAL A 111 5.69 0.20 14.92
C VAL A 111 6.39 1.52 14.65
N VAL A 112 7.68 1.60 14.95
CA VAL A 112 8.51 2.79 14.74
C VAL A 112 9.46 2.55 13.58
N PHE A 113 9.43 3.42 12.58
CA PHE A 113 10.32 3.44 11.44
C PHE A 113 11.40 4.50 11.63
N PHE A 114 12.62 4.23 11.19
CA PHE A 114 13.69 5.21 11.18
C PHE A 114 14.56 5.12 9.94
N ARG A 115 14.75 6.23 9.23
CA ARG A 115 15.38 6.22 7.90
C ARG A 115 16.64 7.07 7.89
N SER A 116 17.74 6.54 7.34
CA SER A 116 18.97 7.30 7.14
C SER A 116 18.79 8.37 6.07
N ASP A 117 19.36 9.56 6.29
CA ASP A 117 19.23 10.70 5.38
C ASP A 117 19.98 10.51 4.03
N GLN A 118 20.85 9.50 3.90
CA GLN A 118 21.80 9.36 2.79
C GLN A 118 21.33 8.54 1.57
N ALA A 119 20.15 7.90 1.58
CA ALA A 119 19.67 7.07 0.46
C ALA A 119 18.85 7.83 -0.60
N ALA A 120 19.25 9.05 -0.97
CA ALA A 120 18.48 9.92 -1.88
C ALA A 120 19.34 10.54 -2.99
N ASN A 121 19.73 9.75 -3.99
CA ASN A 121 20.15 10.27 -5.30
C ASN A 121 18.92 10.41 -6.22
N LEU A 122 18.08 11.38 -5.88
CA LEU A 122 17.24 12.14 -6.81
C LEU A 122 17.16 13.54 -6.20
N GLN A 123 18.02 14.44 -6.68
CA GLN A 123 17.99 15.84 -6.28
C GLN A 123 16.72 16.51 -6.82
N VAL A 124 15.68 16.52 -5.98
CA VAL A 124 14.60 17.52 -6.02
C VAL A 124 14.38 17.97 -4.57
N SER A 125 14.33 19.29 -4.36
CA SER A 125 14.47 19.95 -3.05
C SER A 125 13.57 19.37 -1.93
N LYS A 126 14.17 18.98 -0.81
CA LYS A 126 13.63 18.11 0.25
C LYS A 126 12.59 18.73 1.22
N HIS A 127 12.07 19.95 0.99
CA HIS A 127 11.19 20.62 1.98
C HIS A 127 9.91 21.29 1.45
N GLU A 128 9.62 21.28 0.14
CA GLU A 128 8.49 22.06 -0.42
C GLU A 128 7.66 21.31 -1.48
N THR A 129 7.84 19.99 -1.63
CA THR A 129 7.10 19.20 -2.63
C THR A 129 5.72 18.82 -2.12
N LEU A 130 4.69 19.15 -2.90
CA LEU A 130 3.33 18.68 -2.66
C LEU A 130 3.25 17.18 -3.01
N ARG A 131 2.90 16.36 -2.05
CA ARG A 131 2.60 14.94 -2.25
C ARG A 131 1.10 14.76 -2.35
N VAL A 132 0.68 14.03 -3.37
CA VAL A 132 -0.72 13.72 -3.64
C VAL A 132 -0.87 12.21 -3.62
N PHE A 133 -1.83 11.75 -2.82
CA PHE A 133 -2.23 10.36 -2.75
C PHE A 133 -3.55 10.20 -3.48
N THR A 134 -3.58 9.28 -4.42
CA THR A 134 -4.69 9.06 -5.37
C THR A 134 -5.11 7.61 -5.45
N LEU A 135 -4.31 6.65 -4.97
CA LEU A 135 -4.64 5.22 -4.99
C LEU A 135 -5.38 4.83 -3.70
N GLY A 136 -6.71 4.95 -3.74
CA GLY A 136 -7.62 4.92 -2.60
C GLY A 136 -8.06 6.32 -2.20
N HIS A 137 -8.28 6.53 -0.90
CA HIS A 137 -8.68 7.84 -0.37
C HIS A 137 -7.72 8.96 -0.80
N PHE A 138 -8.28 10.04 -1.33
CA PHE A 138 -7.51 11.19 -1.77
C PHE A 138 -6.83 11.87 -0.58
N GLY A 139 -5.52 12.06 -0.68
CA GLY A 139 -4.72 12.63 0.38
C GLY A 139 -3.73 13.65 -0.13
N LEU A 140 -3.38 14.60 0.74
CA LEU A 140 -2.33 15.59 0.44
C LEU A 140 -1.33 15.63 1.59
N ALA A 141 -0.06 15.84 1.26
CA ALA A 141 0.98 16.14 2.23
C ALA A 141 2.01 17.14 1.67
N VAL A 142 2.71 17.84 2.54
CA VAL A 142 3.91 18.63 2.17
C VAL A 142 5.09 18.02 2.90
N GLY A 143 6.03 17.44 2.15
CA GLY A 143 7.05 16.55 2.73
C GLY A 143 6.37 15.38 3.47
N ASP A 144 6.52 15.31 4.78
CA ASP A 144 5.94 14.24 5.62
C ASP A 144 4.74 14.70 6.45
N ARG A 145 4.21 15.91 6.21
CA ARG A 145 3.07 16.47 6.94
C ARG A 145 1.79 16.35 6.12
N GLY A 146 0.84 15.56 6.59
CA GLY A 146 -0.50 15.52 6.01
C GLY A 146 -1.20 16.88 6.06
N ILE A 147 -1.94 17.21 5.01
CA ILE A 147 -2.82 18.38 4.96
C ILE A 147 -4.23 17.89 5.28
N GLY A 148 -4.86 18.49 6.29
CA GLY A 148 -6.24 18.22 6.67
C GLY A 148 -7.25 18.73 5.64
N ILE A 149 -7.42 18.00 4.54
CA ILE A 149 -8.34 18.35 3.45
C ILE A 149 -9.82 18.32 3.89
N GLU A 150 -10.12 17.58 4.95
CA GLU A 150 -11.42 17.56 5.61
C GLU A 150 -11.81 18.94 6.14
N CYS A 151 -10.84 19.72 6.62
CA CYS A 151 -11.01 21.09 7.13
C CYS A 151 -11.24 22.13 6.02
N TRP A 152 -11.09 21.76 4.74
CA TRP A 152 -11.27 22.71 3.64
C TRP A 152 -12.75 23.05 3.44
N LYS A 153 -13.08 24.33 3.60
CA LYS A 153 -14.45 24.86 3.48
C LYS A 153 -15.01 24.77 2.06
N ARG A 154 -14.15 24.65 1.04
CA ARG A 154 -14.55 24.60 -0.37
C ARG A 154 -14.17 23.26 -0.99
N LYS A 155 -15.08 22.29 -0.95
CA LYS A 155 -14.86 20.95 -1.53
C LYS A 155 -14.55 20.97 -3.02
N GLN A 156 -15.14 21.91 -3.76
CA GLN A 156 -14.84 22.13 -5.17
C GLN A 156 -13.36 22.51 -5.45
N ALA A 157 -12.64 23.09 -4.48
CA ALA A 157 -11.20 23.32 -4.64
C ALA A 157 -10.38 22.01 -4.58
N LEU A 158 -10.88 20.97 -3.89
CA LEU A 158 -10.27 19.64 -3.88
C LEU A 158 -10.57 18.92 -5.19
N THR A 159 -11.81 18.93 -5.67
CA THR A 159 -12.17 18.37 -6.99
C THR A 159 -11.35 19.01 -8.10
N LEU A 160 -11.19 20.34 -8.08
CA LEU A 160 -10.28 21.06 -8.97
C LEU A 160 -8.86 20.52 -8.93
N LEU A 161 -8.30 20.28 -7.74
CA LEU A 161 -6.97 19.72 -7.60
C LEU A 161 -6.89 18.29 -8.15
N LYS A 162 -7.91 17.44 -7.89
CA LYS A 162 -8.00 16.09 -8.45
C LYS A 162 -8.00 16.11 -9.98
N CYS A 163 -8.79 16.99 -10.60
CA CYS A 163 -8.82 17.21 -12.05
C CYS A 163 -7.44 17.62 -12.59
N LEU A 164 -6.75 18.52 -11.90
CA LEU A 164 -5.39 18.96 -12.28
C LEU A 164 -4.33 17.86 -12.10
N VAL A 165 -4.50 16.97 -11.11
CA VAL A 165 -3.63 15.80 -10.89
C VAL A 165 -3.84 14.77 -11.99
N ALA A 166 -5.09 14.52 -12.40
CA ALA A 166 -5.40 13.65 -13.53
C ALA A 166 -4.77 14.14 -14.85
N GLN A 167 -4.46 15.43 -14.95
CA GLN A 167 -3.79 16.05 -16.10
C GLN A 167 -2.38 16.58 -15.74
N LEU A 168 -1.69 15.93 -14.80
CA LEU A 168 -0.45 16.44 -14.22
C LEU A 168 0.61 16.81 -15.27
N GLY A 169 1.07 18.05 -15.21
CA GLY A 169 2.08 18.60 -16.12
C GLY A 169 1.52 19.15 -17.44
N ARG A 170 0.21 19.10 -17.67
CA ARG A 170 -0.46 19.65 -18.86
C ARG A 170 -1.36 20.84 -18.48
N PRO A 171 -1.42 21.90 -19.32
CA PRO A 171 -2.42 22.94 -19.15
C PRO A 171 -3.83 22.35 -19.33
N VAL A 172 -4.73 22.65 -18.40
CA VAL A 172 -6.13 22.22 -18.42
C VAL A 172 -7.04 23.42 -18.65
N ASP A 173 -7.85 23.35 -19.70
CA ASP A 173 -8.72 24.44 -20.09
C ASP A 173 -9.80 24.74 -19.03
N ARG A 174 -10.14 26.02 -18.91
CA ARG A 174 -11.18 26.47 -17.98
C ARG A 174 -12.53 25.84 -18.28
N GLU A 175 -12.90 25.70 -19.55
CA GLU A 175 -14.18 25.13 -19.98
C GLU A 175 -14.31 23.69 -19.48
N TRP A 176 -13.31 22.84 -19.75
CA TRP A 176 -13.28 21.47 -19.25
C TRP A 176 -13.34 21.38 -17.72
N LEU A 177 -12.64 22.28 -17.01
CA LEU A 177 -12.74 22.36 -15.55
C LEU A 177 -14.15 22.77 -15.10
N LEU A 178 -14.84 23.66 -15.81
CA LEU A 178 -16.21 24.02 -15.47
C LEU A 178 -17.15 22.84 -15.63
N ASP A 179 -17.02 22.08 -16.72
CA ASP A 179 -17.83 20.89 -16.96
C ASP A 179 -17.62 19.84 -15.85
N CYS A 180 -16.37 19.66 -15.39
CA CYS A 180 -16.05 18.72 -14.31
C CYS A 180 -16.58 19.17 -12.94
N LEU A 181 -16.52 20.47 -12.63
CA LEU A 181 -16.86 20.99 -11.30
C LEU A 181 -18.33 21.40 -11.16
N TRP A 182 -18.91 21.93 -12.22
CA TRP A 182 -20.25 22.54 -12.27
C TRP A 182 -20.88 22.37 -13.67
N PRO A 183 -21.31 21.16 -14.05
CA PRO A 183 -21.82 20.89 -15.41
C PRO A 183 -23.05 21.73 -15.80
N ASP A 184 -23.86 22.17 -14.82
CA ASP A 184 -25.11 22.89 -15.07
C ASP A 184 -24.98 24.42 -14.99
N ILE A 185 -23.76 24.98 -14.91
CA ILE A 185 -23.57 26.42 -14.71
C ILE A 185 -23.36 27.19 -16.01
N ASP A 186 -24.02 28.34 -16.13
CA ASP A 186 -23.69 29.33 -17.15
C ASP A 186 -22.20 29.74 -17.07
N GLU A 187 -21.52 29.77 -18.21
CA GLU A 187 -20.08 30.00 -18.31
C GLU A 187 -19.63 31.26 -17.58
N LYS A 188 -20.33 32.39 -17.75
CA LYS A 188 -19.92 33.67 -17.14
C LYS A 188 -19.94 33.57 -15.61
N ARG A 189 -20.93 32.89 -15.04
CA ARG A 189 -21.02 32.61 -13.60
C ARG A 189 -19.97 31.58 -13.17
N GLY A 190 -19.73 30.56 -14.00
CA GLY A 190 -18.70 29.53 -13.81
C GLY A 190 -17.30 30.11 -13.66
N TRP A 191 -16.92 31.04 -14.54
CA TRP A 191 -15.57 31.64 -14.54
C TRP A 191 -15.26 32.36 -13.23
N GLY A 192 -16.24 33.08 -12.67
CA GLY A 192 -16.12 33.72 -11.36
C GLY A 192 -15.88 32.69 -10.25
N ARG A 193 -16.65 31.60 -10.23
CA ARG A 193 -16.50 30.52 -9.24
C ARG A 193 -15.16 29.80 -9.37
N LEU A 194 -14.71 29.51 -10.59
CA LEU A 194 -13.43 28.87 -10.86
C LEU A 194 -12.25 29.73 -10.39
N LYS A 195 -12.27 31.05 -10.64
CA LYS A 195 -11.25 31.98 -10.11
C LYS A 195 -11.18 31.93 -8.59
N VAL A 196 -12.33 31.90 -7.92
CA VAL A 196 -12.39 31.82 -6.45
C VAL A 196 -11.88 30.46 -5.95
N ALA A 197 -12.21 29.36 -6.62
CA ALA A 197 -11.71 28.03 -6.29
C ALA A 197 -10.19 27.92 -6.44
N ILE A 198 -9.62 28.44 -7.54
CA ILE A 198 -8.16 28.52 -7.75
C ILE A 198 -7.49 29.38 -6.68
N ALA A 199 -8.05 30.56 -6.38
CA ALA A 199 -7.50 31.44 -5.36
C ALA A 199 -7.51 30.77 -3.97
N TYR A 200 -8.61 30.06 -3.65
CA TYR A 200 -8.72 29.26 -2.43
C TYR A 200 -7.66 28.16 -2.40
N LEU A 201 -7.57 27.33 -3.45
CA LEU A 201 -6.59 26.24 -3.57
C LEU A 201 -5.16 26.75 -3.36
N ARG A 202 -4.76 27.80 -4.07
CA ARG A 202 -3.43 28.42 -3.94
C ARG A 202 -3.17 28.91 -2.52
N ARG A 203 -4.17 29.49 -1.85
CA ARG A 203 -4.05 29.97 -0.47
C ARG A 203 -3.86 28.80 0.50
N GLU A 204 -4.66 27.75 0.39
CA GLU A 204 -4.53 26.58 1.27
C GLU A 204 -3.17 25.89 1.09
N LEU A 205 -2.70 25.72 -0.15
CA LEU A 205 -1.37 25.17 -0.41
C LEU A 205 -0.26 26.03 0.23
N ARG A 206 -0.33 27.36 0.08
CA ARG A 206 0.63 28.29 0.71
C ARG A 206 0.59 28.24 2.23
N ALA A 207 -0.62 28.19 2.81
CA ALA A 207 -0.79 28.08 4.26
C ALA A 207 -0.16 26.79 4.83
N ASN A 208 -0.09 25.73 4.00
CA ASN A 208 0.53 24.46 4.35
C ASN A 208 2.03 24.38 3.98
N GLY A 209 2.66 25.50 3.63
CA GLY A 209 4.12 25.58 3.44
C GLY A 209 4.61 25.41 2.00
N ILE A 210 3.70 25.31 1.02
CA ILE A 210 4.07 25.34 -0.40
C ILE A 210 4.36 26.78 -0.82
N ARG A 211 5.65 27.15 -0.86
CA ARG A 211 6.08 28.52 -1.21
C ARG A 211 6.09 28.78 -2.71
N SER A 212 6.40 27.77 -3.51
CA SER A 212 6.43 27.86 -4.97
C SER A 212 5.02 27.92 -5.55
N GLU A 213 4.85 28.59 -6.69
CA GLU A 213 3.58 28.56 -7.42
C GLU A 213 3.41 27.20 -8.11
N VAL A 214 2.77 26.27 -7.40
CA VAL A 214 2.51 24.88 -7.85
C VAL A 214 1.41 24.82 -8.90
N VAL A 215 0.38 25.67 -8.78
CA VAL A 215 -0.70 25.81 -9.76
C VAL A 215 -0.54 27.12 -10.52
N LYS A 216 -0.13 27.05 -11.78
CA LYS A 216 0.07 28.20 -12.67
C LYS A 216 -1.17 28.51 -13.51
N THR A 217 -1.34 29.78 -13.85
CA THR A 217 -2.30 30.19 -14.89
C THR A 217 -1.52 30.33 -16.19
N VAL A 218 -1.95 29.63 -17.25
CA VAL A 218 -1.31 29.67 -18.57
C VAL A 218 -2.37 30.03 -19.60
N GLY A 219 -2.44 31.31 -19.99
CA GLY A 219 -3.52 31.81 -20.85
C GLY A 219 -4.91 31.55 -20.24
N ASN A 220 -5.74 30.79 -20.97
CA ASN A 220 -7.07 30.37 -20.54
C ASN A 220 -7.11 29.01 -19.82
N ALA A 221 -5.96 28.48 -19.44
CA ALA A 221 -5.82 27.20 -18.75
C ALA A 221 -5.17 27.34 -17.37
N TYR A 222 -5.23 26.26 -16.59
CA TYR A 222 -4.49 26.08 -15.34
C TYR A 222 -3.58 24.86 -15.44
N LEU A 223 -2.36 24.97 -14.92
CA LEU A 223 -1.34 23.94 -14.98
C LEU A 223 -0.88 23.58 -13.57
N LEU A 224 -1.02 22.31 -13.19
CA LEU A 224 -0.31 21.75 -12.04
C LEU A 224 1.09 21.31 -12.46
N ARG A 225 2.09 21.89 -11.84
CA ARG A 225 3.50 21.67 -12.17
C ARG A 225 3.96 20.27 -11.77
N ARG A 226 4.37 19.47 -12.75
CA ARG A 226 4.92 18.13 -12.53
C ARG A 226 6.21 18.12 -11.70
N ASP A 227 7.06 19.14 -11.84
CA ASP A 227 8.31 19.24 -11.08
C ASP A 227 8.14 19.65 -9.61
N ALA A 228 6.93 20.07 -9.23
CA ALA A 228 6.61 20.52 -7.87
C ALA A 228 5.68 19.56 -7.11
N VAL A 229 5.30 18.44 -7.75
CA VAL A 229 4.32 17.49 -7.23
C VAL A 229 4.86 16.07 -7.31
N TRP A 230 4.66 15.33 -6.24
CA TRP A 230 4.83 13.88 -6.17
C TRP A 230 3.45 13.24 -6.14
N VAL A 231 3.23 12.18 -6.93
CA VAL A 231 1.97 11.44 -6.97
C VAL A 231 2.26 9.96 -6.71
N ASP A 232 1.49 9.33 -5.84
CA ASP A 232 1.64 7.90 -5.53
C ASP A 232 1.41 6.99 -6.75
N ALA A 233 0.48 7.32 -7.64
CA ALA A 233 0.24 6.62 -8.90
C ALA A 233 1.49 6.59 -9.82
N ASP A 234 2.21 7.71 -9.95
CA ASP A 234 3.46 7.76 -10.74
C ASP A 234 4.53 6.83 -10.13
N VAL A 235 4.65 6.79 -8.80
CA VAL A 235 5.60 5.90 -8.10
C VAL A 235 5.19 4.44 -8.21
N PHE A 236 3.90 4.16 -8.08
CA PHE A 236 3.32 2.84 -8.24
C PHE A 236 3.69 2.26 -9.62
N GLU A 237 3.48 3.01 -10.69
CA GLU A 237 3.86 2.58 -12.04
C GLU A 237 5.36 2.41 -12.21
N HIS A 238 6.18 3.33 -11.67
CA HIS A 238 7.63 3.21 -11.73
C HIS A 238 8.14 1.94 -11.04
N LEU A 239 7.60 1.61 -9.86
CA LEU A 239 7.94 0.40 -9.13
C LEU A 239 7.55 -0.86 -9.91
N ILE A 240 6.39 -0.86 -10.57
CA ILE A 240 5.94 -1.97 -11.40
C ILE A 240 6.86 -2.16 -12.60
N ASN A 241 7.19 -1.09 -13.32
CA ASN A 241 8.10 -1.16 -14.47
C ASN A 241 9.48 -1.65 -14.05
N SER A 242 10.00 -1.17 -12.92
CA SER A 242 11.28 -1.64 -12.41
C SER A 242 11.22 -3.11 -11.96
N GLY A 243 10.10 -3.55 -11.38
CA GLY A 243 9.85 -4.96 -11.10
C GLY A 243 9.84 -5.82 -12.38
N LYS A 244 9.22 -5.35 -13.46
CA LYS A 244 9.19 -6.03 -14.77
C LYS A 244 10.61 -6.18 -15.34
N GLU A 245 11.42 -5.13 -15.32
CA GLU A 245 12.82 -5.19 -15.78
C GLU A 245 13.68 -6.18 -14.96
N LEU A 246 13.45 -6.26 -13.65
CA LEU A 246 14.14 -7.22 -12.78
C LEU A 246 13.67 -8.65 -13.07
N GLN A 247 12.38 -8.83 -13.34
CA GLN A 247 11.78 -10.11 -13.73
C GLN A 247 12.41 -10.63 -15.03
N GLU A 248 12.53 -9.79 -16.06
CA GLU A 248 13.14 -10.12 -17.35
C GLU A 248 14.62 -10.52 -17.21
N LYS A 249 15.32 -9.99 -16.21
CA LYS A 249 16.71 -10.34 -15.88
C LYS A 249 16.83 -11.58 -14.98
N GLY A 250 15.71 -12.21 -14.61
CA GLY A 250 15.68 -13.36 -13.69
C GLY A 250 15.99 -13.01 -12.23
N GLN A 251 15.94 -11.72 -11.87
CA GLN A 251 16.20 -11.23 -10.51
C GLN A 251 14.92 -11.27 -9.66
N TRP A 252 14.36 -12.47 -9.51
CA TRP A 252 13.03 -12.70 -8.93
C TRP A 252 12.84 -12.08 -7.53
N SER A 253 13.82 -12.22 -6.64
CA SER A 253 13.75 -11.69 -5.27
C SER A 253 13.71 -10.15 -5.24
N ASP A 254 14.43 -9.49 -6.14
CA ASP A 254 14.41 -8.04 -6.24
C ASP A 254 13.12 -7.55 -6.91
N ALA A 255 12.59 -8.30 -7.89
CA ALA A 255 11.29 -8.04 -8.50
C ALA A 255 10.16 -8.12 -7.46
N VAL A 256 10.13 -9.16 -6.62
CA VAL A 256 9.19 -9.27 -5.48
C VAL A 256 9.24 -8.02 -4.61
N ARG A 257 10.43 -7.54 -4.24
CA ARG A 257 10.58 -6.34 -3.41
C ARG A 257 9.93 -5.11 -4.05
N ARG A 258 10.11 -4.90 -5.36
CA ARG A 258 9.51 -3.76 -6.07
C ARG A 258 7.99 -3.88 -6.17
N TYR A 259 7.47 -5.08 -6.41
CA TYR A 259 6.03 -5.32 -6.46
C TYR A 259 5.36 -5.20 -5.07
N ASP A 260 6.02 -5.63 -4.00
CA ASP A 260 5.52 -5.43 -2.62
C ASP A 260 5.48 -3.93 -2.25
N GLU A 261 6.51 -3.16 -2.63
CA GLU A 261 6.51 -1.70 -2.46
C GLU A 261 5.35 -1.04 -3.23
N ALA A 262 5.11 -1.45 -4.48
CA ALA A 262 3.98 -0.96 -5.28
C ALA A 262 2.64 -1.33 -4.64
N GLN A 263 2.52 -2.56 -4.13
CA GLN A 263 1.31 -3.03 -3.46
C GLN A 263 0.97 -2.21 -2.22
N CYS A 264 1.95 -1.68 -1.49
CA CYS A 264 1.72 -0.83 -0.33
C CYS A 264 1.14 0.56 -0.69
N LEU A 265 1.32 1.01 -1.93
CA LEU A 265 0.76 2.27 -2.43
C LEU A 265 -0.69 2.11 -2.86
N TYR A 266 -1.06 0.94 -3.40
CA TYR A 266 -2.42 0.67 -3.86
C TYR A 266 -3.36 0.30 -2.70
N ARG A 267 -4.00 1.32 -2.10
CA ARG A 267 -4.89 1.14 -0.94
C ARG A 267 -6.36 1.02 -1.32
N GLY A 268 -6.71 1.44 -2.53
CA GLY A 268 -8.04 1.40 -3.13
C GLY A 268 -7.96 1.90 -4.56
N ASP A 269 -9.12 1.99 -5.22
CA ASP A 269 -9.20 2.46 -6.61
C ASP A 269 -8.75 3.91 -6.72
N TYR A 270 -8.30 4.29 -7.92
CA TYR A 270 -7.88 5.67 -8.19
C TYR A 270 -9.03 6.66 -7.94
N LEU A 271 -8.80 7.61 -7.04
CA LEU A 271 -9.77 8.61 -6.58
C LEU A 271 -11.10 7.95 -6.18
N GLU A 272 -11.06 7.02 -5.22
CA GLU A 272 -12.20 6.19 -4.86
C GLU A 272 -13.43 6.98 -4.37
N GLU A 273 -13.25 8.22 -3.90
CA GLU A 273 -14.38 9.08 -3.51
C GLU A 273 -15.09 9.76 -4.71
N GLU A 274 -14.62 9.53 -5.93
CA GLU A 274 -15.18 10.09 -7.16
C GLU A 274 -15.80 9.00 -8.08
N PRO A 275 -16.61 8.03 -7.58
CA PRO A 275 -16.98 6.84 -8.34
C PRO A 275 -17.73 7.14 -9.64
N PHE A 276 -18.51 8.24 -9.69
CA PHE A 276 -19.35 8.64 -10.83
C PHE A 276 -18.73 9.74 -11.70
N SER A 277 -17.47 10.08 -11.48
CA SER A 277 -16.78 11.16 -12.19
C SER A 277 -16.13 10.63 -13.48
N ASP A 278 -16.80 10.84 -14.62
CA ASP A 278 -16.36 10.34 -15.94
C ASP A 278 -14.93 10.76 -16.32
N TRP A 279 -14.50 11.96 -15.90
CA TRP A 279 -13.17 12.50 -16.21
C TRP A 279 -12.00 11.70 -15.61
N CYS A 280 -12.24 10.82 -14.63
CA CYS A 280 -11.22 9.93 -14.06
C CYS A 280 -11.50 8.44 -14.28
N ALA A 281 -12.62 8.07 -14.90
CA ALA A 281 -13.02 6.68 -15.04
C ALA A 281 -12.00 5.86 -15.85
N ALA A 282 -11.52 6.39 -16.97
CA ALA A 282 -10.52 5.71 -17.80
C ALA A 282 -9.17 5.50 -17.09
N GLU A 283 -8.74 6.47 -16.29
CA GLU A 283 -7.48 6.36 -15.54
C GLU A 283 -7.61 5.39 -14.37
N ARG A 284 -8.77 5.37 -13.70
CA ARG A 284 -9.08 4.37 -12.67
C ARG A 284 -9.03 2.96 -13.22
N GLU A 285 -9.68 2.72 -14.34
CA GLU A 285 -9.69 1.41 -15.00
C GLU A 285 -8.26 1.00 -15.40
N ARG A 286 -7.49 1.91 -15.99
CA ARG A 286 -6.10 1.65 -16.37
C ARG A 286 -5.24 1.24 -15.17
N LEU A 287 -5.31 1.98 -14.06
CA LEU A 287 -4.52 1.69 -12.85
C LEU A 287 -5.01 0.41 -12.15
N HIS A 288 -6.30 0.11 -12.22
CA HIS A 288 -6.87 -1.15 -11.73
C HIS A 288 -6.30 -2.35 -12.50
N GLU A 289 -6.31 -2.30 -13.84
CA GLU A 289 -5.74 -3.36 -14.67
C GLU A 289 -4.23 -3.52 -14.47
N ILE A 290 -3.48 -2.42 -14.33
CA ILE A 290 -2.04 -2.46 -14.00
C ILE A 290 -1.80 -3.15 -12.65
N TYR A 291 -2.66 -2.91 -11.66
CA TYR A 291 -2.56 -3.56 -10.36
C TYR A 291 -2.82 -5.06 -10.45
N LEU A 292 -3.85 -5.49 -11.18
CA LEU A 292 -4.12 -6.92 -11.42
C LEU A 292 -2.98 -7.61 -12.17
N GLU A 293 -2.42 -6.96 -13.21
CA GLU A 293 -1.24 -7.47 -13.94
C GLU A 293 -0.03 -7.62 -13.00
N MET A 294 0.20 -6.64 -12.12
CA MET A 294 1.26 -6.71 -11.12
C MET A 294 1.07 -7.88 -10.16
N LEU A 295 -0.15 -8.13 -9.66
CA LEU A 295 -0.42 -9.27 -8.79
C LEU A 295 -0.14 -10.60 -9.50
N ALA A 296 -0.50 -10.74 -10.78
CA ALA A 296 -0.18 -11.92 -11.58
C ALA A 296 1.35 -12.17 -11.64
N ARG A 297 2.13 -11.10 -11.91
CA ARG A 297 3.60 -11.16 -11.98
C ARG A 297 4.25 -11.42 -10.62
N LEU A 298 3.71 -10.84 -9.55
CA LEU A 298 4.18 -11.09 -8.19
C LEU A 298 3.94 -12.56 -7.79
N ALA A 299 2.78 -13.14 -8.15
CA ALA A 299 2.51 -14.56 -7.93
C ALA A 299 3.49 -15.44 -8.71
N GLU A 300 3.80 -15.08 -9.95
CA GLU A 300 4.81 -15.77 -10.77
C GLU A 300 6.21 -15.69 -10.14
N CYS A 301 6.65 -14.52 -9.70
CA CYS A 301 7.94 -14.37 -9.03
C CYS A 301 8.07 -15.26 -7.78
N HIS A 302 7.02 -15.31 -6.95
CA HIS A 302 6.99 -16.23 -5.81
C HIS A 302 7.03 -17.70 -6.24
N ALA A 303 6.35 -18.06 -7.33
CA ALA A 303 6.35 -19.43 -7.85
C ALA A 303 7.74 -19.85 -8.37
N GLU A 304 8.45 -18.96 -9.07
CA GLU A 304 9.83 -19.18 -9.53
C GLU A 304 10.81 -19.35 -8.35
N LEU A 305 10.54 -18.66 -7.24
CA LEU A 305 11.26 -18.85 -5.97
C LEU A 305 10.80 -20.09 -5.18
N ASN A 306 9.94 -20.94 -5.75
CA ASN A 306 9.31 -22.11 -5.11
C ASN A 306 8.47 -21.77 -3.85
N GLN A 307 8.07 -20.52 -3.69
CA GLN A 307 7.26 -20.01 -2.59
C GLN A 307 5.75 -20.11 -2.93
N TYR A 308 5.28 -21.31 -3.29
CA TYR A 308 3.91 -21.52 -3.78
C TYR A 308 2.82 -21.08 -2.79
N ALA A 309 3.08 -21.13 -1.48
CA ALA A 309 2.15 -20.63 -0.47
C ALA A 309 1.86 -19.13 -0.63
N ARG A 310 2.90 -18.32 -0.86
CA ARG A 310 2.76 -16.88 -1.14
C ARG A 310 2.12 -16.63 -2.49
N ALA A 311 2.52 -17.37 -3.53
CA ALA A 311 1.90 -17.26 -4.85
C ALA A 311 0.37 -17.50 -4.80
N ILE A 312 -0.07 -18.52 -4.03
CA ILE A 312 -1.49 -18.81 -3.79
C ILE A 312 -2.21 -17.65 -3.09
N GLU A 313 -1.60 -17.04 -2.06
CA GLU A 313 -2.15 -15.88 -1.37
C GLU A 313 -2.35 -14.70 -2.32
N ILE A 314 -1.37 -14.43 -3.17
CA ILE A 314 -1.43 -13.34 -4.16
C ILE A 314 -2.52 -13.60 -5.21
N CYS A 315 -2.63 -14.82 -5.74
CA CYS A 315 -3.72 -15.15 -6.68
C CYS A 315 -5.10 -14.99 -6.04
N ARG A 316 -5.25 -15.39 -4.77
CA ARG A 316 -6.52 -15.19 -4.03
C ARG A 316 -6.82 -13.71 -3.81
N LYS A 317 -5.80 -12.89 -3.57
CA LYS A 317 -5.95 -11.44 -3.49
C LYS A 317 -6.44 -10.88 -4.83
N ALA A 318 -5.81 -11.25 -5.94
CA ALA A 318 -6.25 -10.82 -7.28
C ALA A 318 -7.72 -11.20 -7.54
N LEU A 319 -8.11 -12.45 -7.23
CA LEU A 319 -9.49 -12.93 -7.39
C LEU A 319 -10.51 -12.33 -6.40
N ALA A 320 -10.04 -11.65 -5.35
CA ALA A 320 -10.89 -10.86 -4.47
C ALA A 320 -11.16 -9.46 -5.02
N PHE A 321 -10.25 -8.93 -5.85
CA PHE A 321 -10.46 -7.69 -6.60
C PHE A 321 -11.32 -7.94 -7.84
N ASP A 322 -10.98 -8.96 -8.63
CA ASP A 322 -11.76 -9.35 -9.80
C ASP A 322 -11.93 -10.88 -9.86
N SER A 323 -13.13 -11.34 -9.53
CA SER A 323 -13.47 -12.77 -9.53
C SER A 323 -13.63 -13.38 -10.92
N GLY A 324 -13.79 -12.56 -11.96
CA GLY A 324 -13.97 -12.96 -13.35
C GLY A 324 -12.67 -13.34 -14.07
N ARG A 325 -11.51 -13.04 -13.48
CA ARG A 325 -10.17 -13.33 -14.04
C ARG A 325 -9.86 -14.82 -14.15
N GLU A 326 -10.26 -15.43 -15.26
CA GLU A 326 -10.04 -16.85 -15.54
C GLU A 326 -8.55 -17.23 -15.55
N ASP A 327 -7.68 -16.35 -16.06
CA ASP A 327 -6.23 -16.48 -16.03
C ASP A 327 -5.71 -16.70 -14.59
N MET A 328 -6.21 -15.94 -13.63
CA MET A 328 -5.84 -16.05 -12.21
C MET A 328 -6.37 -17.31 -11.56
N HIS A 329 -7.58 -17.77 -11.91
CA HIS A 329 -8.08 -19.08 -11.49
C HIS A 329 -7.16 -20.21 -11.97
N CYS A 330 -6.74 -20.15 -13.24
CA CYS A 330 -5.83 -21.10 -13.86
C CYS A 330 -4.48 -21.17 -13.15
N VAL A 331 -3.87 -20.02 -12.88
CA VAL A 331 -2.58 -19.92 -12.19
C VAL A 331 -2.69 -20.46 -10.76
N LEU A 332 -3.75 -20.10 -10.04
CA LEU A 332 -4.03 -20.62 -8.70
C LEU A 332 -4.17 -22.15 -8.69
N MET A 333 -4.89 -22.73 -9.65
CA MET A 333 -5.00 -24.18 -9.81
C MET A 333 -3.63 -24.85 -9.99
N LYS A 334 -2.76 -24.29 -10.84
CA LYS A 334 -1.40 -24.81 -11.07
C LYS A 334 -0.58 -24.80 -9.78
N TYR A 335 -0.60 -23.70 -9.03
CA TYR A 335 0.17 -23.58 -7.78
C TYR A 335 -0.37 -24.48 -6.66
N LEU A 336 -1.69 -24.66 -6.57
CA LEU A 336 -2.30 -25.62 -5.65
C LEU A 336 -1.83 -27.06 -5.93
N VAL A 337 -1.78 -27.46 -7.20
CA VAL A 337 -1.27 -28.78 -7.62
C VAL A 337 0.21 -28.93 -7.28
N LYS A 338 1.04 -27.90 -7.55
CA LYS A 338 2.47 -27.89 -7.18
C LYS A 338 2.69 -28.06 -5.68
N ARG A 339 1.72 -27.62 -4.87
CA ARG A 339 1.74 -27.79 -3.42
C ARG A 339 1.10 -29.09 -2.93
N GLY A 340 0.73 -30.01 -3.83
CA GLY A 340 0.07 -31.28 -3.49
C GLY A 340 -1.42 -31.16 -3.14
N GLN A 341 -2.02 -30.00 -3.36
CA GLN A 341 -3.39 -29.68 -2.96
C GLN A 341 -4.39 -29.83 -4.11
N SER A 342 -4.34 -30.96 -4.83
CA SER A 342 -5.15 -31.20 -6.04
C SER A 342 -6.66 -31.12 -5.79
N THR A 343 -7.15 -31.51 -4.61
CA THR A 343 -8.58 -31.36 -4.26
C THR A 343 -9.00 -29.89 -4.24
N LEU A 344 -8.16 -28.98 -3.71
CA LEU A 344 -8.43 -27.55 -3.70
C LEU A 344 -8.35 -26.96 -5.11
N ALA A 345 -7.45 -27.46 -5.97
CA ALA A 345 -7.38 -27.02 -7.36
C ALA A 345 -8.66 -27.36 -8.14
N LEU A 346 -9.22 -28.56 -7.93
CA LEU A 346 -10.49 -28.96 -8.56
C LEU A 346 -11.68 -28.13 -8.04
N ASP A 347 -11.67 -27.75 -6.75
CA ASP A 347 -12.68 -26.86 -6.19
C ASP A 347 -12.57 -25.44 -6.78
N GLN A 348 -11.33 -24.95 -6.96
CA GLN A 348 -11.09 -23.67 -7.59
C GLN A 348 -11.65 -23.60 -9.02
N TYR A 349 -11.51 -24.67 -9.82
CA TYR A 349 -12.13 -24.73 -11.15
C TYR A 349 -13.67 -24.59 -11.08
N ARG A 350 -14.31 -25.27 -10.13
CA ARG A 350 -15.78 -25.16 -9.95
C ARG A 350 -16.19 -23.75 -9.56
N ARG A 351 -15.38 -23.08 -8.72
CA ARG A 351 -15.59 -21.68 -8.38
C ARG A 351 -15.43 -20.77 -9.60
N CYS A 352 -14.39 -20.96 -10.42
CA CYS A 352 -14.18 -20.26 -11.68
C CYS A 352 -15.41 -20.41 -12.59
N ARG A 353 -15.79 -21.65 -12.92
CA ARG A 353 -16.94 -21.97 -13.76
C ARG A 353 -18.23 -21.31 -13.27
N ARG A 354 -18.52 -21.41 -11.97
CA ARG A 354 -19.71 -20.78 -11.38
C ARG A 354 -19.71 -19.26 -11.52
N THR A 355 -18.54 -18.63 -11.38
CA THR A 355 -18.41 -17.18 -11.48
C THR A 355 -18.61 -16.73 -12.93
N LEU A 356 -17.92 -17.35 -13.88
CA LEU A 356 -18.05 -17.03 -15.31
C LEU A 356 -19.47 -17.22 -15.85
N LEU A 357 -20.14 -18.31 -15.47
CA LEU A 357 -21.52 -18.55 -15.85
C LEU A 357 -22.47 -17.51 -15.26
N ARG A 358 -22.24 -17.06 -14.02
CA ARG A 358 -23.10 -16.09 -13.34
C ARG A 358 -22.93 -14.67 -13.90
N GLU A 359 -21.70 -14.26 -14.15
CA GLU A 359 -21.37 -12.87 -14.51
C GLU A 359 -21.42 -12.63 -16.01
N PHE A 360 -21.03 -13.62 -16.82
CA PHE A 360 -20.86 -13.47 -18.26
C PHE A 360 -21.70 -14.47 -19.08
N GLY A 361 -22.30 -15.49 -18.44
CA GLY A 361 -23.06 -16.53 -19.15
C GLY A 361 -22.20 -17.46 -20.00
N VAL A 362 -20.90 -17.53 -19.74
CA VAL A 362 -19.94 -18.33 -20.51
C VAL A 362 -19.31 -19.45 -19.68
N GLU A 363 -18.90 -20.52 -20.35
CA GLU A 363 -18.09 -21.59 -19.76
C GLU A 363 -16.59 -21.20 -19.75
N PRO A 364 -15.76 -21.79 -18.86
CA PRO A 364 -14.31 -21.59 -18.88
C PRO A 364 -13.71 -21.94 -20.25
N LEU A 365 -12.67 -21.21 -20.64
CA LEU A 365 -11.89 -21.44 -21.85
C LEU A 365 -11.36 -22.89 -21.94
N PRO A 366 -11.16 -23.41 -23.18
CA PRO A 366 -10.69 -24.78 -23.39
C PRO A 366 -9.40 -25.12 -22.63
N ASP A 367 -8.49 -24.17 -22.46
CA ASP A 367 -7.22 -24.37 -21.75
C ASP A 367 -7.42 -24.65 -20.26
N THR A 368 -8.37 -23.95 -19.64
CA THR A 368 -8.76 -24.15 -18.24
C THR A 368 -9.46 -25.49 -18.06
N GLN A 369 -10.32 -25.88 -18.99
CA GLN A 369 -10.96 -27.20 -19.00
C GLN A 369 -9.92 -28.33 -19.14
N ARG A 370 -8.94 -28.16 -20.04
CA ARG A 370 -7.82 -29.10 -20.21
C ARG A 370 -6.97 -29.22 -18.95
N LEU A 371 -6.69 -28.10 -18.26
CA LEU A 371 -6.00 -28.12 -16.98
C LEU A 371 -6.79 -28.90 -15.92
N TYR A 372 -8.09 -28.66 -15.80
CA TYR A 372 -8.97 -29.39 -14.89
C TYR A 372 -8.94 -30.90 -15.16
N GLN A 373 -9.07 -31.31 -16.43
CA GLN A 373 -9.03 -32.72 -16.83
C GLN A 373 -7.68 -33.37 -16.49
N LYS A 374 -6.57 -32.68 -16.77
CA LYS A 374 -5.23 -33.15 -16.41
C LYS A 374 -5.08 -33.40 -14.91
N ILE A 375 -5.63 -32.51 -14.06
CA ILE A 375 -5.58 -32.66 -12.60
C ILE A 375 -6.44 -33.85 -12.14
N LEU A 376 -7.61 -34.06 -12.75
CA LEU A 376 -8.46 -35.22 -12.45
C LEU A 376 -7.75 -36.53 -12.75
N ASP A 377 -7.11 -36.64 -13.91
CA ASP A 377 -6.47 -37.89 -14.33
C ASP A 377 -5.21 -38.19 -13.51
N GLN A 378 -4.41 -37.16 -13.19
CA GLN A 378 -3.28 -37.30 -12.26
C GLN A 378 -3.72 -37.86 -10.89
N ARG A 379 -4.89 -37.47 -10.38
CA ARG A 379 -5.42 -37.98 -9.12
C ARG A 379 -5.86 -39.44 -9.20
N LYS A 380 -6.42 -39.87 -10.33
CA LYS A 380 -6.83 -41.28 -10.55
C LYS A 380 -5.63 -42.23 -10.60
N HIS A 381 -4.46 -41.72 -11.00
CA HIS A 381 -3.22 -42.49 -11.10
C HIS A 381 -2.34 -42.49 -9.85
N ILE A 382 -2.78 -41.89 -8.73
CA ILE A 382 -2.09 -42.03 -7.43
C ILE A 382 -2.40 -43.44 -6.89
N PRO A 383 -1.41 -44.35 -6.76
CA PRO A 383 -1.64 -45.69 -6.23
C PRO A 383 -2.18 -45.60 -4.80
N ALA A 384 -3.10 -46.50 -4.43
CA ALA A 384 -3.78 -46.55 -3.15
C ALA A 384 -2.87 -46.94 -1.96
N SER A 385 -1.79 -46.19 -1.72
CA SER A 385 -0.81 -46.44 -0.66
C SER A 385 -0.72 -45.35 0.41
N ASP A 386 -1.72 -44.45 0.51
CA ASP A 386 -1.73 -43.46 1.61
C ASP A 386 -3.14 -43.07 2.09
N LYS A 387 -3.93 -44.09 2.47
CA LYS A 387 -5.18 -43.93 3.24
C LYS A 387 -4.87 -43.70 4.74
N GLN A 388 -4.08 -42.69 5.10
CA GLN A 388 -3.79 -42.39 6.51
C GLN A 388 -4.25 -41.01 7.03
N TYR A 389 -5.02 -40.25 6.24
CA TYR A 389 -5.77 -39.09 6.76
C TYR A 389 -7.27 -39.24 6.52
N ARG A 390 -7.88 -40.17 7.25
CA ARG A 390 -9.33 -40.20 7.51
C ARG A 390 -9.50 -39.94 9.01
N GLY A 391 -9.79 -38.70 9.40
CA GLY A 391 -9.89 -38.38 10.82
C GLY A 391 -10.19 -36.92 11.13
N TYR A 392 -11.26 -36.35 10.55
CA TYR A 392 -12.04 -35.30 11.21
C TYR A 392 -13.51 -35.53 10.90
N SER A 393 -14.07 -36.55 11.55
CA SER A 393 -15.51 -36.66 11.77
C SER A 393 -15.83 -35.74 12.95
N THR A 394 -16.48 -34.62 12.68
CA THR A 394 -17.15 -33.83 13.73
C THR A 394 -18.20 -34.71 14.41
N PRO A 395 -18.27 -34.76 15.76
CA PRO A 395 -19.39 -35.41 16.43
C PRO A 395 -20.63 -34.53 16.28
N VAL A 396 -21.66 -35.09 15.66
CA VAL A 396 -23.03 -34.56 15.70
C VAL A 396 -23.54 -34.76 17.13
N HIS A 397 -23.67 -33.67 17.90
CA HIS A 397 -24.43 -33.70 19.15
C HIS A 397 -25.93 -33.78 18.83
N ALA A 398 -26.48 -34.99 18.87
CA ALA A 398 -27.90 -35.23 18.99
C ALA A 398 -28.23 -35.66 20.43
N LYS A 399 -28.93 -34.75 21.12
CA LYS A 399 -29.88 -34.87 22.23
C LYS A 399 -29.95 -36.20 23.02
N SER A 400 -29.92 -36.09 24.35
CA SER A 400 -30.70 -36.94 25.23
C SER A 400 -31.51 -36.09 26.21
N ALA A 401 -32.82 -36.35 26.23
CA ALA A 401 -33.79 -35.86 27.20
C ALA A 401 -34.14 -37.03 28.12
N THR A 402 -34.04 -36.83 29.43
CA THR A 402 -34.78 -37.45 30.56
C THR A 402 -34.03 -37.00 31.82
N ARG A 403 -34.63 -36.34 32.82
CA ARG A 403 -35.87 -36.65 33.54
C ARG A 403 -36.53 -35.38 34.06
#